data_AF-A0A1I0SPW1-F1
#
_entry.id   AF-A0A1I0SPW1-F1
#
_cell.length_a   1.000
_cell.length_b   1.000
_cell.length_c   1.000
_cell.angle_alpha   90.00
_cell.angle_beta   90.00
_cell.angle_gamma   90.00
#
_symmetry.space_group_name_H-M   'P 1'
#
loop_
_entity.id
_entity.type
_entity.pdbx_description
1 polymer ?
#
loop_
_entity_poly.entity_id
_entity_poly.type
_entity_poly.pdbx_seq_one_letter_code
_entity_poly.pdbx_strand_id
1 'polypeptide(L)'
;MTELGKRLKEAREAKNISLDELQEMTKIQKRYLIGIEEGNYAIMPGNFYVRAFIRQYAEAVGLDPEEIFEEYKQDIPQSYQEEIPQQLSRVKTRQQISTSGLKWGDLLPKLLIAAVVVGIAVVIWLLLQQYDAGSKSENQITGDTTAEVERPKNSPLEKAAKEEKEKKQENAEKQQETEESPSSDFTLTVVEKSGNLSTIELTNTDKFVIELTSKGNSWVEVYNTKGHSFFKGNLANGQTQTFDLSTETEVFVKVGRTLDVDVKVNGQPFNYPIDPNDEVYQKLKFVFKKS
;
A
#
# COMPACT_ATOMS: atom_id res chain seq x y z
N MET A 1 13.27 32.86 2.50
CA MET A 1 12.27 33.16 1.46
C MET A 1 13.02 33.36 0.16
N THR A 2 12.73 32.54 -0.85
CA THR A 2 13.24 32.70 -2.23
C THR A 2 12.32 33.63 -3.03
N GLU A 3 12.78 34.17 -4.16
CA GLU A 3 11.91 34.97 -5.03
C GLU A 3 10.78 34.10 -5.61
N LEU A 4 11.07 32.82 -5.92
CA LEU A 4 10.04 31.83 -6.25
C LEU A 4 8.98 31.68 -5.15
N GLY A 5 9.41 31.48 -3.91
CA GLY A 5 8.51 31.26 -2.78
C GLY A 5 7.60 32.47 -2.53
N LYS A 6 8.15 33.67 -2.68
CA LYS A 6 7.41 34.93 -2.67
C LYS A 6 6.43 35.04 -3.84
N ARG A 7 6.85 34.75 -5.08
CA ARG A 7 5.98 34.80 -6.28
C ARG A 7 4.77 33.87 -6.18
N LEU A 8 4.99 32.65 -5.67
CA LEU A 8 3.94 31.65 -5.42
C LEU A 8 2.98 32.10 -4.30
N LYS A 9 3.53 32.66 -3.22
CA LYS A 9 2.74 33.23 -2.12
C LYS A 9 1.85 34.38 -2.59
N GLU A 10 2.40 35.34 -3.33
CA GLU A 10 1.67 36.48 -3.88
C GLU A 10 0.52 36.03 -4.79
N ALA A 11 0.73 35.01 -5.64
CA ALA A 11 -0.32 34.45 -6.49
C ALA A 11 -1.41 33.71 -5.69
N ARG A 12 -1.04 33.01 -4.61
CA ARG A 12 -2.00 32.39 -3.67
C ARG A 12 -2.87 33.45 -2.99
N GLU A 13 -2.23 34.50 -2.46
CA GLU A 13 -2.90 35.57 -1.71
C GLU A 13 -3.76 36.46 -2.61
N ALA A 14 -3.34 36.74 -3.85
CA ALA A 14 -4.16 37.42 -4.86
C ALA A 14 -5.44 36.65 -5.23
N LYS A 15 -5.45 35.32 -5.05
CA LYS A 15 -6.63 34.46 -5.21
C LYS A 15 -7.43 34.24 -3.93
N ASN A 16 -7.02 34.85 -2.81
CA ASN A 16 -7.57 34.64 -1.47
C ASN A 16 -7.57 33.17 -1.00
N ILE A 17 -6.65 32.35 -1.53
CA ILE A 17 -6.54 30.93 -1.14
C ILE A 17 -5.73 30.83 0.16
N SER A 18 -6.28 30.19 1.18
CA SER A 18 -5.53 29.86 2.39
C SER A 18 -4.59 28.67 2.16
N LEU A 19 -3.58 28.51 3.03
CA LEU A 19 -2.70 27.34 2.99
C LEU A 19 -3.43 26.02 3.30
N ASP A 20 -4.55 26.07 4.00
CA ASP A 20 -5.38 24.89 4.30
C ASP A 20 -6.21 24.48 3.07
N GLU A 21 -6.84 25.45 2.38
CA GLU A 21 -7.51 25.20 1.09
C GLU A 21 -6.52 24.74 0.01
N LEU A 22 -5.32 25.33 -0.05
CA LEU A 22 -4.30 24.90 -1.01
C LEU A 22 -3.83 23.46 -0.73
N GLN A 23 -3.73 23.06 0.54
CA GLN A 23 -3.50 21.67 0.93
C GLN A 23 -4.65 20.76 0.46
N GLU A 24 -5.90 21.20 0.58
CA GLU A 24 -7.05 20.42 0.09
C GLU A 24 -7.10 20.30 -1.43
N MET A 25 -6.72 21.36 -2.17
CA MET A 25 -6.66 21.35 -3.63
C MET A 25 -5.53 20.45 -4.16
N THR A 26 -4.31 20.60 -3.62
CA THR A 26 -3.10 19.93 -4.13
C THR A 26 -2.83 18.56 -3.50
N LYS A 27 -3.45 18.26 -2.35
CA LYS A 27 -3.11 17.14 -1.44
C LYS A 27 -1.67 17.19 -0.88
N ILE A 28 -0.97 18.30 -1.04
CA ILE A 28 0.34 18.55 -0.42
C ILE A 28 0.12 19.04 1.01
N GLN A 29 0.75 18.40 1.99
CA GLN A 29 0.62 18.82 3.39
C GLN A 29 1.10 20.27 3.59
N LYS A 30 0.33 21.05 4.36
CA LYS A 30 0.54 22.48 4.64
C LYS A 30 1.97 22.83 5.05
N ARG A 31 2.64 21.97 5.83
CA ARG A 31 4.06 22.16 6.21
C ARG A 31 5.01 22.26 5.01
N TYR A 32 4.74 21.53 3.92
CA TYR A 32 5.54 21.58 2.70
C TYR A 32 5.17 22.80 1.84
N LEU A 33 3.91 23.21 1.81
CA LEU A 33 3.48 24.45 1.15
C LEU A 33 4.17 25.67 1.79
N ILE A 34 4.23 25.72 3.12
CA ILE A 34 5.02 26.72 3.87
C ILE A 34 6.50 26.64 3.49
N GLY A 35 7.09 25.43 3.46
CA GLY A 35 8.48 25.23 3.02
C GLY A 35 8.76 25.74 1.60
N ILE A 36 7.80 25.65 0.68
CA ILE A 36 7.91 26.22 -0.67
C ILE A 36 7.89 27.74 -0.65
N GLU A 37 6.94 28.36 0.08
CA GLU A 37 6.90 29.83 0.24
C GLU A 37 8.18 30.37 0.89
N GLU A 38 8.73 29.65 1.87
CA GLU A 38 9.93 30.05 2.60
C GLU A 38 11.25 29.73 1.85
N GLY A 39 11.21 28.88 0.82
CA GLY A 39 12.40 28.33 0.15
C GLY A 39 13.14 27.27 0.98
N ASN A 40 12.51 26.74 2.04
CA ASN A 40 13.06 25.70 2.89
C ASN A 40 12.74 24.31 2.33
N TYR A 41 13.54 23.87 1.35
CA TYR A 41 13.36 22.54 0.74
C TYR A 41 13.90 21.38 1.58
N ALA A 42 14.65 21.65 2.66
CA ALA A 42 15.25 20.61 3.51
C ALA A 42 14.23 19.80 4.32
N ILE A 43 13.03 20.36 4.57
CA ILE A 43 11.93 19.66 5.27
C ILE A 43 11.12 18.71 4.37
N MET A 44 11.45 18.65 3.07
CA MET A 44 10.70 17.85 2.10
C MET A 44 10.95 16.34 2.29
N PRO A 45 10.00 15.47 1.89
CA PRO A 45 10.15 14.01 2.02
C PRO A 45 11.14 13.39 1.00
N GLY A 46 12.04 14.21 0.44
CA GLY A 46 13.03 13.85 -0.59
C GLY A 46 13.13 14.92 -1.68
N ASN A 47 14.35 15.17 -2.18
CA ASN A 47 14.63 16.23 -3.17
C ASN A 47 13.82 16.09 -4.48
N PHE A 48 13.44 14.87 -4.85
CA PHE A 48 12.59 14.60 -6.03
C PHE A 48 11.20 15.27 -5.94
N TYR A 49 10.62 15.37 -4.73
CA TYR A 49 9.27 15.90 -4.54
C TYR A 49 9.19 17.43 -4.67
N VAL A 50 10.30 18.14 -4.44
CA VAL A 50 10.37 19.63 -4.49
C VAL A 50 9.77 20.15 -5.80
N ARG A 51 10.25 19.62 -6.93
CA ARG A 51 9.84 20.07 -8.27
C ARG A 51 8.41 19.67 -8.61
N ALA A 52 7.94 18.52 -8.14
CA ALA A 52 6.55 18.08 -8.32
C ALA A 52 5.57 18.94 -7.51
N PHE A 53 5.92 19.29 -6.27
CA PHE A 53 5.10 20.14 -5.42
C PHE A 53 5.06 21.59 -5.88
N ILE A 54 6.19 22.15 -6.37
CA ILE A 54 6.22 23.48 -7.00
C ILE A 54 5.29 23.54 -8.22
N ARG A 55 5.29 22.51 -9.08
CA ARG A 55 4.35 22.41 -10.22
C ARG A 55 2.90 22.43 -9.76
N GLN A 56 2.53 21.55 -8.82
CA GLN A 56 1.15 21.47 -8.32
C GLN A 56 0.70 22.74 -7.59
N TYR A 57 1.61 23.42 -6.88
CA TYR A 57 1.34 24.75 -6.31
C TYR A 57 1.04 25.73 -7.45
N ALA A 58 1.93 25.87 -8.43
CA ALA A 58 1.78 26.79 -9.56
C ALA A 58 0.45 26.57 -10.31
N GLU A 59 0.13 25.32 -10.65
CA GLU A 59 -1.14 24.93 -11.28
C GLU A 59 -2.36 25.36 -10.44
N ALA A 60 -2.35 25.07 -9.13
CA ALA A 60 -3.45 25.42 -8.24
C ALA A 60 -3.65 26.94 -8.08
N VAL A 61 -2.56 27.73 -8.09
CA VAL A 61 -2.65 29.20 -8.14
C VAL A 61 -2.72 29.77 -9.56
N GLY A 62 -2.85 28.91 -10.58
CA GLY A 62 -3.04 29.27 -12.00
C GLY A 62 -1.88 30.07 -12.60
N LEU A 63 -0.65 29.74 -12.23
CA LEU A 63 0.58 30.12 -12.92
C LEU A 63 1.00 28.98 -13.85
N ASP A 64 1.67 29.30 -14.96
CA ASP A 64 2.27 28.28 -15.82
C ASP A 64 3.51 27.68 -15.13
N PRO A 65 3.55 26.36 -14.86
CA PRO A 65 4.68 25.74 -14.18
C PRO A 65 5.97 25.79 -15.00
N GLU A 66 5.87 25.71 -16.32
CA GLU A 66 7.01 25.70 -17.22
C GLU A 66 7.67 27.09 -17.30
N GLU A 67 6.89 28.18 -17.30
CA GLU A 67 7.40 29.54 -17.10
C GLU A 67 8.11 29.68 -15.74
N ILE A 68 7.49 29.17 -14.66
CA ILE A 68 8.05 29.19 -13.31
C ILE A 68 9.38 28.40 -13.22
N PHE A 69 9.51 27.27 -13.93
CA PHE A 69 10.76 26.50 -13.96
C PHE A 69 11.89 27.15 -14.76
N GLU A 70 11.57 27.96 -15.78
CA GLU A 70 12.56 28.73 -16.54
C GLU A 70 12.98 30.00 -15.80
N GLU A 71 12.04 30.78 -15.26
CA GLU A 71 12.33 32.03 -14.52
C GLU A 71 13.11 31.77 -13.23
N TYR A 72 12.69 30.80 -12.41
CA TYR A 72 13.27 30.54 -11.09
C TYR A 72 14.24 29.34 -11.06
N LYS A 73 14.86 29.03 -12.20
CA LYS A 73 15.77 27.87 -12.38
C LYS A 73 16.95 27.80 -11.39
N GLN A 74 17.31 28.92 -10.78
CA GLN A 74 18.38 29.04 -9.77
C GLN A 74 17.87 28.80 -8.33
N ASP A 75 16.62 29.16 -8.02
CA ASP A 75 16.00 28.94 -6.70
C ASP A 75 15.61 27.47 -6.50
N ILE A 76 15.28 26.79 -7.59
CA ILE A 76 14.79 25.41 -7.56
C ILE A 76 15.97 24.45 -7.51
N PRO A 77 16.06 23.57 -6.49
CA PRO A 77 17.09 22.55 -6.43
C PRO A 77 17.11 21.75 -7.72
N GLN A 78 18.23 21.82 -8.44
CA GLN A 78 18.47 20.91 -9.55
C GLN A 78 18.38 19.51 -8.96
N SER A 79 17.39 18.74 -9.41
CA SER A 79 17.24 17.35 -9.00
C SER A 79 18.49 16.63 -9.47
N TYR A 80 19.44 16.40 -8.56
CA TYR A 80 20.51 15.46 -8.77
C TYR A 80 19.84 14.16 -9.18
N GLN A 81 19.95 13.86 -10.47
CA GLN A 81 19.91 12.48 -10.92
C GLN A 81 21.16 11.87 -10.30
N GLU A 82 21.02 11.36 -9.07
CA GLU A 82 21.84 10.23 -8.67
C GLU A 82 21.72 9.24 -9.81
N GLU A 83 22.84 9.00 -10.48
CA GLU A 83 22.91 8.08 -11.60
C GLU A 83 22.32 6.77 -11.11
N ILE A 84 21.14 6.43 -11.63
CA ILE A 84 20.41 5.21 -11.25
C ILE A 84 21.44 4.09 -11.40
N PRO A 85 21.84 3.39 -10.31
CA PRO A 85 22.82 2.33 -10.43
C PRO A 85 22.29 1.34 -11.46
N GLN A 86 23.00 1.19 -12.58
CA GLN A 86 22.57 0.41 -13.75
C GLN A 86 22.63 -1.11 -13.49
N GLN A 87 22.13 -1.54 -12.33
CA GLN A 87 22.11 -2.92 -11.85
C GLN A 87 20.76 -3.26 -11.19
N LEU A 88 19.67 -2.69 -11.71
CA LEU A 88 18.43 -3.46 -11.72
C LEU A 88 18.65 -4.65 -12.65
N SER A 89 18.95 -5.79 -12.01
CA SER A 89 19.01 -7.10 -12.64
C SER A 89 17.85 -7.25 -13.60
N ARG A 90 18.15 -7.76 -14.80
CA ARG A 90 17.22 -7.89 -15.92
C ARG A 90 15.95 -8.66 -15.51
N VAL A 91 14.96 -7.93 -14.97
CA VAL A 91 13.56 -8.25 -15.18
C VAL A 91 13.43 -8.37 -16.68
N LYS A 92 13.05 -9.55 -17.17
CA LYS A 92 12.67 -9.70 -18.57
C LYS A 92 11.44 -8.83 -18.76
N THR A 93 11.66 -7.57 -19.18
CA THR A 93 10.62 -6.74 -19.79
C THR A 93 9.92 -7.64 -20.78
N ARG A 94 8.65 -7.94 -20.50
CA ARG A 94 7.78 -8.74 -21.36
C ARG A 94 7.91 -8.15 -22.75
N GLN A 95 8.58 -8.87 -23.65
CA GLN A 95 8.86 -8.34 -24.98
C GLN A 95 7.53 -7.88 -25.58
N GLN A 96 7.43 -6.60 -25.92
CA GLN A 96 6.40 -6.18 -26.86
C GLN A 96 6.64 -7.02 -28.11
N ILE A 97 5.67 -7.87 -28.44
CA ILE A 97 5.69 -8.60 -29.69
C ILE A 97 5.44 -7.55 -30.76
N SER A 98 6.52 -7.00 -31.31
CA SER A 98 6.49 -6.27 -32.56
C SER A 98 6.05 -7.26 -33.63
N THR A 99 4.76 -7.29 -33.95
CA THR A 99 4.18 -8.12 -35.01
C THR A 99 4.51 -7.53 -36.39
N SER A 100 5.80 -7.45 -36.69
CA SER A 100 6.31 -7.20 -38.03
C SER A 100 5.93 -8.37 -38.94
N GLY A 101 4.91 -8.16 -39.78
CA GLY A 101 4.79 -8.89 -41.04
C GLY A 101 3.89 -10.13 -41.08
N LEU A 102 2.63 -10.05 -40.63
CA LEU A 102 1.54 -10.82 -41.27
C LEU A 102 0.17 -10.16 -41.03
N LYS A 103 -0.59 -9.86 -42.10
CA LYS A 103 -1.82 -9.04 -42.08
C LYS A 103 -3.07 -9.79 -41.57
N TRP A 104 -2.97 -10.51 -40.45
CA TRP A 104 -4.03 -11.43 -40.01
C TRP A 104 -5.20 -10.74 -39.27
N GLY A 105 -4.97 -9.55 -38.71
CA GLY A 105 -6.02 -8.78 -38.01
C GLY A 105 -7.23 -8.42 -38.89
N ASP A 106 -7.02 -8.27 -40.20
CA ASP A 106 -8.05 -7.85 -41.17
C ASP A 106 -8.82 -9.04 -41.79
N LEU A 107 -8.30 -10.26 -41.58
CA LEU A 107 -8.88 -11.52 -42.04
C LEU A 107 -9.70 -12.20 -40.95
N LEU A 108 -9.29 -12.10 -39.68
CA LEU A 108 -9.98 -12.70 -38.54
C LEU A 108 -11.48 -12.34 -38.44
N PRO A 109 -11.92 -11.07 -38.54
CA PRO A 109 -13.36 -10.76 -38.50
C PRO A 109 -14.10 -11.31 -39.73
N LYS A 110 -13.48 -11.31 -40.91
CA LYS A 110 -14.09 -11.85 -42.15
C LYS A 110 -14.24 -13.37 -42.08
N LEU A 111 -13.28 -14.07 -41.48
CA LEU A 111 -13.31 -15.52 -41.28
C LEU A 111 -14.34 -15.90 -40.20
N LEU A 112 -14.48 -15.13 -39.12
CA LEU A 112 -15.56 -15.29 -38.15
C LEU A 112 -16.95 -15.09 -38.79
N ILE A 113 -17.12 -14.04 -39.61
CA ILE A 113 -18.39 -13.82 -40.34
C ILE A 113 -18.67 -15.00 -41.28
N ALA A 114 -17.68 -15.46 -42.05
CA ALA A 114 -17.84 -16.63 -42.93
C ALA A 114 -18.18 -17.91 -42.15
N ALA A 115 -17.52 -18.17 -41.02
CA ALA A 115 -17.80 -19.31 -40.16
C ALA A 115 -19.21 -19.23 -39.54
N VAL A 116 -19.68 -18.04 -39.16
CA VAL A 116 -21.05 -17.83 -38.70
C VAL A 116 -22.06 -18.07 -39.82
N VAL A 117 -21.81 -17.59 -41.04
CA VAL A 117 -22.69 -17.85 -42.20
C VAL A 117 -22.76 -19.34 -42.55
N VAL A 118 -21.62 -20.05 -42.54
CA VAL A 118 -21.59 -21.51 -42.74
C VAL A 118 -22.30 -22.24 -41.59
N GLY A 119 -22.11 -21.81 -40.34
CA GLY A 119 -22.83 -22.34 -39.18
C GLY A 119 -24.34 -22.16 -39.30
N ILE A 120 -24.80 -20.97 -39.70
CA ILE A 120 -26.22 -20.68 -39.97
C ILE A 120 -26.74 -21.55 -41.12
N ALA A 121 -25.98 -21.74 -42.20
CA ALA A 121 -26.39 -22.61 -43.31
C ALA A 121 -26.51 -24.09 -42.88
N VAL A 122 -25.60 -24.58 -42.02
CA VAL A 122 -25.69 -25.93 -41.43
C VAL A 122 -26.89 -26.05 -40.49
N VAL A 123 -27.15 -25.04 -39.64
CA VAL A 123 -28.34 -25.02 -38.77
C VAL A 123 -29.63 -24.96 -39.58
N ILE A 124 -29.70 -24.16 -40.65
CA ILE A 124 -30.85 -24.12 -41.57
C ILE A 124 -31.03 -25.47 -42.26
N TRP A 125 -29.95 -26.13 -42.69
CA TRP A 125 -30.02 -27.47 -43.31
C TRP A 125 -30.53 -28.54 -42.32
N LEU A 126 -30.06 -28.51 -41.06
CA LEU A 126 -30.56 -29.38 -39.99
C LEU A 126 -32.02 -29.08 -39.61
N LEU A 127 -32.42 -27.81 -39.61
CA LEU A 127 -33.82 -27.42 -39.38
C LEU A 127 -34.71 -27.84 -40.56
N LEU A 128 -34.27 -27.69 -41.81
CA LEU A 128 -34.99 -28.21 -42.98
C LEU A 128 -35.14 -29.73 -42.93
N GLN A 129 -34.18 -30.48 -42.36
CA GLN A 129 -34.35 -31.91 -42.05
C GLN A 129 -35.42 -32.20 -40.98
N GLN A 130 -35.69 -31.27 -40.06
CA GLN A 130 -36.78 -31.40 -39.08
C GLN A 130 -38.14 -30.87 -39.57
N TYR A 131 -38.17 -30.05 -40.63
CA TYR A 131 -39.38 -29.37 -41.08
C TYR A 131 -40.25 -30.13 -42.08
N ASP A 132 -39.84 -31.32 -42.53
CA ASP A 132 -40.65 -32.21 -43.39
C ASP A 132 -41.59 -33.15 -42.57
N ALA A 133 -41.83 -32.82 -41.30
CA ALA A 133 -42.71 -33.56 -40.38
C ALA A 133 -43.68 -32.64 -39.62
N GLY A 134 -44.58 -31.99 -40.36
CA GLY A 134 -45.98 -31.80 -39.95
C GLY A 134 -46.31 -31.21 -38.57
N SER A 135 -46.36 -29.88 -38.50
CA SER A 135 -47.51 -29.08 -38.00
C SER A 135 -48.29 -29.53 -36.73
N LYS A 136 -48.37 -28.63 -35.73
CA LYS A 136 -49.60 -27.95 -35.19
C LYS A 136 -49.29 -27.34 -33.81
N SER A 137 -49.23 -26.02 -33.70
CA SER A 137 -50.37 -25.13 -33.37
C SER A 137 -50.84 -25.21 -31.91
N GLU A 138 -50.11 -24.53 -31.03
CA GLU A 138 -50.61 -23.38 -30.24
C GLU A 138 -52.13 -23.20 -30.08
N ASN A 139 -52.63 -23.13 -28.82
CA ASN A 139 -53.43 -21.98 -28.34
C ASN A 139 -53.74 -21.92 -26.81
N GLN A 140 -53.93 -20.67 -26.31
CA GLN A 140 -54.68 -20.15 -25.13
C GLN A 140 -54.30 -20.42 -23.65
N ILE A 141 -53.69 -19.38 -23.05
CA ILE A 141 -54.19 -18.54 -21.92
C ILE A 141 -55.29 -19.10 -20.97
N THR A 142 -54.94 -19.19 -19.68
CA THR A 142 -55.64 -18.70 -18.45
C THR A 142 -54.74 -19.09 -17.26
N GLY A 143 -54.52 -18.34 -16.18
CA GLY A 143 -55.18 -17.15 -15.64
C GLY A 143 -55.72 -17.45 -14.23
N ASP A 144 -54.90 -17.36 -13.17
CA ASP A 144 -55.33 -16.89 -11.84
C ASP A 144 -54.14 -16.52 -10.90
N THR A 145 -54.47 -15.89 -9.77
CA THR A 145 -53.60 -15.32 -8.74
C THR A 145 -53.46 -16.23 -7.51
N THR A 146 -52.25 -16.44 -7.02
CA THR A 146 -51.98 -16.55 -5.57
C THR A 146 -50.51 -16.21 -5.26
N ALA A 147 -50.30 -15.40 -4.22
CA ALA A 147 -48.97 -15.13 -3.68
C ALA A 147 -48.70 -16.09 -2.51
N GLU A 148 -47.58 -16.80 -2.56
CA GLU A 148 -47.17 -17.75 -1.52
C GLU A 148 -46.11 -17.12 -0.62
N VAL A 149 -46.43 -16.95 0.66
CA VAL A 149 -45.50 -16.49 1.70
C VAL A 149 -45.65 -17.39 2.92
N GLU A 150 -44.92 -18.49 2.94
CA GLU A 150 -44.84 -19.35 4.12
C GLU A 150 -44.01 -18.70 5.23
N ARG A 151 -44.57 -18.73 6.44
CA ARG A 151 -43.83 -18.66 7.70
C ARG A 151 -43.96 -20.02 8.38
N PRO A 152 -42.88 -20.49 9.02
CA PRO A 152 -43.05 -21.16 10.31
C PRO A 152 -42.21 -20.50 11.40
N LYS A 153 -42.88 -20.01 12.44
CA LYS A 153 -42.28 -19.80 13.76
C LYS A 153 -42.53 -21.06 14.59
N ASN A 154 -41.51 -21.90 14.77
CA ASN A 154 -41.55 -22.96 15.78
C ASN A 154 -40.53 -22.68 16.88
N SER A 155 -41.00 -22.02 17.94
CA SER A 155 -40.41 -22.16 19.28
C SER A 155 -40.85 -23.52 19.84
N PRO A 156 -39.95 -24.26 20.47
CA PRO A 156 -40.24 -24.60 21.87
C PRO A 156 -39.01 -24.50 22.78
N LEU A 157 -39.14 -23.72 23.86
CA LEU A 157 -38.55 -24.14 25.13
C LEU A 157 -39.29 -25.42 25.56
N GLU A 158 -38.53 -26.48 25.88
CA GLU A 158 -38.63 -27.19 27.18
C GLU A 158 -37.80 -28.49 27.13
N LYS A 159 -36.56 -28.42 27.63
CA LYS A 159 -35.96 -29.45 28.50
C LYS A 159 -34.67 -28.94 29.12
N ALA A 160 -34.67 -28.82 30.44
CA ALA A 160 -33.49 -28.50 31.22
C ALA A 160 -32.55 -29.72 31.30
N ALA A 161 -31.24 -29.48 31.33
CA ALA A 161 -30.40 -29.70 32.53
C ALA A 161 -28.90 -29.61 32.19
N LYS A 162 -28.11 -29.10 33.15
CA LYS A 162 -26.63 -29.17 33.27
C LYS A 162 -25.81 -28.26 32.34
N GLU A 163 -24.69 -27.65 32.78
CA GLU A 163 -24.14 -27.41 34.15
C GLU A 163 -22.97 -26.39 34.06
N GLU A 164 -22.84 -25.33 34.87
CA GLU A 164 -23.89 -24.41 35.35
C GLU A 164 -23.60 -22.92 35.00
N LYS A 165 -22.64 -22.23 35.65
CA LYS A 165 -22.45 -20.75 35.61
C LYS A 165 -21.02 -20.35 36.02
N GLU A 166 -20.52 -19.23 35.48
CA GLU A 166 -19.68 -18.23 36.19
C GLU A 166 -19.61 -16.93 35.34
N LYS A 167 -20.42 -15.91 35.64
CA LYS A 167 -20.18 -14.77 36.58
C LYS A 167 -19.04 -13.81 36.21
N LYS A 168 -19.44 -12.62 35.78
CA LYS A 168 -18.67 -11.36 35.84
C LYS A 168 -18.49 -10.85 37.28
N GLN A 169 -17.50 -9.96 37.40
CA GLN A 169 -17.10 -9.04 38.49
C GLN A 169 -15.90 -9.58 39.26
N GLU A 170 -14.78 -8.85 39.39
CA GLU A 170 -14.68 -7.46 39.86
C GLU A 170 -13.42 -6.74 39.31
N ASN A 171 -13.29 -5.43 39.59
CA ASN A 171 -12.19 -4.57 39.16
C ASN A 171 -11.31 -4.17 40.35
N ALA A 172 -10.07 -4.63 40.39
CA ALA A 172 -8.87 -3.94 40.88
C ALA A 172 -7.76 -4.95 41.21
N GLU A 173 -6.66 -4.96 40.47
CA GLU A 173 -5.34 -4.80 41.10
C GLU A 173 -4.25 -4.38 40.11
N LYS A 174 -3.10 -3.99 40.68
CA LYS A 174 -2.03 -3.22 40.06
C LYS A 174 -0.72 -3.99 40.16
N GLN A 175 -0.27 -4.53 39.04
CA GLN A 175 1.02 -5.21 38.82
C GLN A 175 1.46 -4.77 37.41
N GLN A 176 2.66 -4.26 37.12
CA GLN A 176 3.94 -4.15 37.83
C GLN A 176 4.63 -5.47 38.18
N GLU A 177 4.88 -6.24 37.13
CA GLU A 177 5.86 -7.32 36.99
C GLU A 177 6.44 -7.06 35.57
N THR A 178 7.74 -6.83 35.31
CA THR A 178 8.99 -7.37 35.86
C THR A 178 9.21 -8.84 35.49
N GLU A 179 9.19 -9.14 34.20
CA GLU A 179 9.76 -10.39 33.65
C GLU A 179 11.25 -10.21 33.34
N GLU A 180 12.10 -10.49 34.33
CA GLU A 180 13.35 -11.23 34.07
C GLU A 180 12.95 -12.73 34.05
N SER A 181 13.48 -13.66 33.25
CA SER A 181 14.72 -13.77 32.47
C SER A 181 14.50 -14.91 31.41
N PRO A 182 15.37 -15.21 30.42
CA PRO A 182 16.83 -15.34 30.58
C PRO A 182 17.71 -14.75 29.47
N SER A 183 18.90 -14.29 29.87
CA SER A 183 20.11 -14.27 29.03
C SER A 183 20.02 -13.47 27.70
N SER A 184 19.67 -12.19 27.75
CA SER A 184 19.94 -11.27 26.64
C SER A 184 21.21 -10.44 26.91
N ASP A 185 22.27 -10.67 26.13
CA ASP A 185 23.48 -9.84 26.06
C ASP A 185 23.20 -8.47 25.38
N PHE A 186 22.02 -7.89 25.59
CA PHE A 186 21.56 -6.62 25.06
C PHE A 186 20.24 -6.19 25.72
N THR A 187 19.87 -4.93 25.56
CA THR A 187 18.56 -4.39 25.96
C THR A 187 17.86 -3.72 24.78
N LEU A 188 16.53 -3.83 24.74
CA LEU A 188 15.66 -3.14 23.78
C LEU A 188 14.67 -2.28 24.56
N THR A 189 14.71 -0.96 24.37
CA THR A 189 13.80 -0.03 25.07
C THR A 189 13.01 0.79 24.06
N VAL A 190 11.68 0.83 24.21
CA VAL A 190 10.82 1.67 23.36
C VAL A 190 10.77 3.07 23.95
N VAL A 191 11.34 4.04 23.24
CA VAL A 191 11.53 5.42 23.71
C VAL A 191 10.41 6.35 23.24
N GLU A 192 9.82 6.09 22.07
CA GLU A 192 8.77 6.91 21.47
C GLU A 192 7.77 6.06 20.68
N LYS A 193 6.50 6.45 20.70
CA LYS A 193 5.44 5.95 19.80
C LYS A 193 4.69 7.16 19.24
N SER A 194 4.54 7.26 17.92
CA SER A 194 3.85 8.35 17.25
C SER A 194 3.15 7.85 15.99
N GLY A 195 1.81 7.75 16.05
CA GLY A 195 1.04 7.02 15.04
C GLY A 195 1.55 5.58 14.92
N ASN A 196 1.92 5.18 13.70
CA ASN A 196 2.49 3.86 13.41
C ASN A 196 4.03 3.79 13.46
N LEU A 197 4.70 4.87 13.88
CA LEU A 197 6.15 4.90 14.11
C LEU A 197 6.43 4.56 15.58
N SER A 198 7.31 3.59 15.81
CA SER A 198 7.90 3.34 17.14
C SER A 198 9.43 3.48 17.07
N THR A 199 10.02 4.18 18.04
CA THR A 199 11.48 4.30 18.19
C THR A 199 11.96 3.38 19.32
N ILE A 200 12.92 2.52 19.00
CA ILE A 200 13.50 1.51 19.89
C ILE A 200 15.01 1.75 19.97
N GLU A 201 15.56 1.83 21.18
CA GLU A 201 17.00 1.82 21.39
C GLU A 201 17.49 0.39 21.66
N LEU A 202 18.53 -0.02 20.92
CA LEU A 202 19.29 -1.25 21.16
C LEU A 202 20.60 -0.88 21.83
N THR A 203 20.85 -1.39 23.04
CA THR A 203 22.07 -1.08 23.82
C THR A 203 22.67 -2.34 24.47
N ASN A 204 23.84 -2.20 25.11
CA ASN A 204 24.58 -3.26 25.80
C ASN A 204 25.09 -4.38 24.87
N THR A 205 25.35 -4.09 23.59
CA THR A 205 25.84 -5.07 22.61
C THR A 205 26.63 -4.46 21.46
N ASP A 206 27.46 -5.28 20.82
CA ASP A 206 28.21 -4.96 19.59
C ASP A 206 27.52 -5.44 18.31
N LYS A 207 26.48 -6.27 18.44
CA LYS A 207 25.78 -6.88 17.30
C LYS A 207 24.42 -6.22 17.10
N PHE A 208 24.06 -5.97 15.86
CA PHE A 208 22.72 -5.58 15.47
C PHE A 208 22.29 -6.39 14.26
N VAL A 209 21.66 -7.54 14.50
CA VAL A 209 21.15 -8.44 13.46
C VAL A 209 19.63 -8.45 13.52
N ILE A 210 18.95 -8.18 12.40
CA ILE A 210 17.50 -8.32 12.29
C ILE A 210 17.16 -9.51 11.39
N GLU A 211 16.27 -10.38 11.87
CA GLU A 211 15.65 -11.44 11.09
C GLU A 211 14.15 -11.14 10.91
N LEU A 212 13.67 -11.17 9.67
CA LEU A 212 12.27 -11.01 9.30
C LEU A 212 11.77 -12.31 8.69
N THR A 213 10.78 -12.95 9.29
CA THR A 213 10.19 -14.21 8.79
C THR A 213 8.70 -14.02 8.53
N SER A 214 8.27 -14.26 7.28
CA SER A 214 6.86 -14.08 6.91
C SER A 214 6.04 -15.38 7.01
N LYS A 215 4.89 -15.29 7.66
CA LYS A 215 3.79 -16.29 7.73
C LYS A 215 2.79 -16.15 6.57
N GLY A 216 2.97 -15.16 5.70
CA GLY A 216 2.06 -14.86 4.60
C GLY A 216 2.75 -14.04 3.51
N ASN A 217 2.00 -13.19 2.82
CA ASN A 217 2.56 -12.28 1.80
C ASN A 217 2.56 -10.86 2.36
N SER A 218 3.73 -10.39 2.81
CA SER A 218 3.86 -9.07 3.44
C SER A 218 5.01 -8.27 2.82
N TRP A 219 4.79 -6.99 2.59
CA TRP A 219 5.81 -6.07 2.10
C TRP A 219 6.70 -5.62 3.25
N VAL A 220 8.03 -5.66 3.07
CA VAL A 220 8.99 -5.13 4.06
C VAL A 220 10.06 -4.29 3.37
N GLU A 221 10.57 -3.30 4.09
CA GLU A 221 11.69 -2.46 3.66
C GLU A 221 12.62 -2.18 4.85
N VAL A 222 13.90 -2.49 4.68
CA VAL A 222 14.96 -2.27 5.69
C VAL A 222 15.97 -1.29 5.11
N TYR A 223 16.17 -0.15 5.77
CA TYR A 223 17.00 0.95 5.24
C TYR A 223 17.56 1.84 6.35
N ASN A 224 18.73 2.47 6.13
CA ASN A 224 19.35 3.38 7.09
C ASN A 224 19.01 4.86 6.82
N THR A 225 19.45 5.74 7.71
CA THR A 225 19.35 7.21 7.55
C THR A 225 20.20 7.77 6.40
N LYS A 226 21.19 7.01 5.91
CA LYS A 226 22.04 7.37 4.77
C LYS A 226 21.36 7.11 3.40
N GLY A 227 20.11 6.63 3.40
CA GLY A 227 19.35 6.31 2.17
C GLY A 227 19.64 4.94 1.57
N HIS A 228 20.55 4.15 2.15
CA HIS A 228 20.82 2.79 1.69
C HIS A 228 19.70 1.84 2.13
N SER A 229 19.11 1.13 1.15
CA SER A 229 18.11 0.09 1.38
C SER A 229 18.75 -1.29 1.28
N PHE A 230 18.80 -2.01 2.41
CA PHE A 230 19.28 -3.38 2.52
C PHE A 230 18.32 -4.37 1.86
N PHE A 231 17.02 -4.09 1.96
CA PHE A 231 15.96 -4.85 1.30
C PHE A 231 14.73 -3.98 1.08
N LYS A 232 14.00 -4.23 -0.01
CA LYS A 232 12.70 -3.62 -0.34
C LYS A 232 11.89 -4.56 -1.22
N GLY A 233 10.79 -5.11 -0.72
CA GLY A 233 9.95 -6.02 -1.50
C GLY A 233 8.98 -6.84 -0.64
N ASN A 234 8.32 -7.80 -1.27
CA ASN A 234 7.47 -8.75 -0.55
C ASN A 234 8.29 -9.94 -0.05
N LEU A 235 8.05 -10.35 1.19
CA LEU A 235 8.35 -11.68 1.68
C LEU A 235 7.16 -12.59 1.38
N ALA A 236 7.43 -13.75 0.79
CA ALA A 236 6.45 -14.81 0.62
C ALA A 236 6.32 -15.67 1.89
N ASN A 237 5.26 -16.48 1.97
CA ASN A 237 5.03 -17.34 3.14
C ASN A 237 6.18 -18.34 3.34
N GLY A 238 6.70 -18.42 4.56
CA GLY A 238 7.88 -19.19 4.94
C GLY A 238 9.21 -18.55 4.57
N GLN A 239 9.23 -17.38 3.91
CA GLN A 239 10.46 -16.69 3.57
C GLN A 239 11.02 -15.93 4.77
N THR A 240 12.29 -16.20 5.08
CA THR A 240 13.10 -15.47 6.04
C THR A 240 14.13 -14.60 5.32
N GLN A 241 14.41 -13.40 5.83
CA GLN A 241 15.56 -12.58 5.46
C GLN A 241 16.27 -12.11 6.73
N THR A 242 17.60 -12.14 6.70
CA THR A 242 18.44 -11.76 7.85
C THR A 242 19.44 -10.69 7.41
N PHE A 243 19.57 -9.63 8.22
CA PHE A 243 20.39 -8.46 7.93
C PHE A 243 21.36 -8.22 9.09
N ASP A 244 22.66 -8.22 8.82
CA ASP A 244 23.65 -7.67 9.75
C ASP A 244 23.75 -6.17 9.51
N LEU A 245 23.43 -5.41 10.55
CA LEU A 245 23.30 -3.96 10.58
C LEU A 245 24.25 -3.35 11.63
N SER A 246 25.21 -4.13 12.13
CA SER A 246 26.15 -3.75 13.20
C SER A 246 27.07 -2.56 12.84
N THR A 247 27.07 -2.12 11.58
CA THR A 247 27.77 -0.91 11.09
C THR A 247 26.91 0.36 11.12
N GLU A 248 25.61 0.24 11.39
CA GLU A 248 24.65 1.34 11.30
C GLU A 248 24.20 1.82 12.67
N THR A 249 24.17 3.13 12.86
CA THR A 249 23.70 3.77 14.11
C THR A 249 22.17 3.90 14.16
N GLU A 250 21.51 4.04 13.00
CA GLU A 250 20.07 4.12 12.89
C GLU A 250 19.54 3.36 11.67
N VAL A 251 18.59 2.45 11.88
CA VAL A 251 17.92 1.68 10.83
C VAL A 251 16.42 1.77 11.01
N PHE A 252 15.71 1.90 9.89
CA PHE A 252 14.27 1.76 9.82
C PHE A 252 13.90 0.39 9.23
N VAL A 253 13.01 -0.31 9.92
CA VAL A 253 12.30 -1.47 9.39
C VAL A 253 10.85 -1.06 9.21
N LYS A 254 10.38 -1.07 7.97
CA LYS A 254 8.96 -0.98 7.65
C LYS A 254 8.42 -2.38 7.45
N VAL A 255 7.33 -2.69 8.13
CA VAL A 255 6.57 -3.92 7.94
C VAL A 255 5.19 -3.52 7.46
N GLY A 256 4.76 -4.07 6.33
CA GLY A 256 3.38 -4.11 5.87
C GLY A 256 2.55 -4.98 6.80
N ARG A 257 1.59 -5.75 6.26
CA ARG A 257 0.64 -6.62 6.97
C ARG A 257 1.28 -7.28 8.20
N THR A 258 1.16 -6.64 9.36
CA THR A 258 2.16 -6.83 10.44
C THR A 258 1.97 -8.17 11.17
N LEU A 259 0.72 -8.66 11.22
CA LEU A 259 0.34 -10.01 11.64
C LEU A 259 1.06 -11.14 10.88
N ASP A 260 1.53 -10.87 9.66
CA ASP A 260 2.21 -11.86 8.82
C ASP A 260 3.72 -11.90 9.02
N VAL A 261 4.35 -11.03 9.82
CA VAL A 261 5.82 -10.96 9.89
C VAL A 261 6.29 -11.06 11.33
N ASP A 262 7.00 -12.13 11.64
CA ASP A 262 7.78 -12.23 12.87
C ASP A 262 9.10 -11.50 12.71
N VAL A 263 9.46 -10.70 13.71
CA VAL A 263 10.77 -10.03 13.80
C VAL A 263 11.57 -10.71 14.91
N LYS A 264 12.87 -10.91 14.67
CA LYS A 264 13.84 -11.15 15.74
C LYS A 264 14.94 -10.12 15.66
N VAL A 265 15.46 -9.71 16.82
CA VAL A 265 16.64 -8.86 16.95
C VAL A 265 17.68 -9.65 17.73
N ASN A 266 18.89 -9.78 17.17
CA ASN A 266 19.99 -10.58 17.73
C ASN A 266 19.57 -12.02 18.11
N GLY A 267 18.66 -12.61 17.33
CA GLY A 267 18.12 -13.96 17.53
C GLY A 267 16.96 -14.07 18.53
N GLN A 268 16.67 -13.02 19.33
CA GLN A 268 15.53 -13.01 20.25
C GLN A 268 14.26 -12.51 19.54
N PRO A 269 13.07 -13.10 19.78
CA PRO A 269 11.80 -12.58 19.30
C PRO A 269 11.59 -11.11 19.69
N PHE A 270 11.13 -10.30 18.74
CA PHE A 270 10.79 -8.90 18.95
C PHE A 270 9.27 -8.72 18.88
N ASN A 271 8.68 -8.28 19.99
CA ASN A 271 7.26 -7.93 20.04
C ASN A 271 7.05 -6.51 19.51
N TYR A 272 6.09 -6.36 18.60
CA TYR A 272 5.73 -5.05 18.06
C TYR A 272 5.25 -4.10 19.17
N PRO A 273 5.73 -2.84 19.22
CA PRO A 273 5.30 -1.90 20.26
C PRO A 273 3.85 -1.41 20.11
N ILE A 274 3.22 -1.65 18.97
CA ILE A 274 1.80 -1.41 18.68
C ILE A 274 1.21 -2.77 18.30
N ASP A 275 -0.01 -3.08 18.73
CA ASP A 275 -0.63 -4.38 18.41
C ASP A 275 -0.80 -4.52 16.88
N PRO A 276 -0.28 -5.60 16.25
CA PRO A 276 -0.46 -5.85 14.82
C PRO A 276 -1.92 -6.01 14.36
N ASN A 277 -2.87 -6.26 15.28
CA ASN A 277 -4.30 -6.27 14.98
C ASN A 277 -4.88 -4.85 14.83
N ASP A 278 -4.34 -3.88 15.55
CA ASP A 278 -4.77 -2.48 15.52
C ASP A 278 -4.10 -1.72 14.36
N GLU A 279 -2.81 -1.96 14.12
CA GLU A 279 -2.03 -1.26 13.09
C GLU A 279 -1.40 -2.25 12.10
N VAL A 280 -1.95 -2.25 10.88
CA VAL A 280 -1.60 -3.20 9.80
C VAL A 280 -0.26 -2.88 9.15
N TYR A 281 0.25 -1.65 9.26
CA TYR A 281 1.54 -1.21 8.70
C TYR A 281 2.34 -0.45 9.76
N GLN A 282 3.41 -1.05 10.27
CA GLN A 282 4.24 -0.47 11.31
C GLN A 282 5.62 -0.07 10.79
N LYS A 283 6.13 1.06 11.29
CA LYS A 283 7.49 1.54 11.04
C LYS A 283 8.28 1.52 12.36
N LEU A 284 9.32 0.72 12.41
CA LEU A 284 10.21 0.58 13.55
C LEU A 284 11.49 1.36 13.25
N LYS A 285 11.85 2.32 14.09
CA LYS A 285 13.17 2.98 14.08
C LYS A 285 14.02 2.35 15.17
N PHE A 286 15.05 1.61 14.79
CA PHE A 286 16.07 1.12 15.70
C PHE A 286 17.23 2.11 15.76
N VAL A 287 17.57 2.56 16.97
CA VAL A 287 18.76 3.36 17.28
C VAL A 287 19.74 2.45 17.99
N PHE A 288 20.84 2.10 17.32
CA PHE A 288 21.85 1.20 17.85
C PHE A 288 22.94 1.99 18.59
N LYS A 289 22.98 1.86 19.90
CA LYS A 289 24.04 2.40 20.77
C LYS A 289 25.02 1.28 21.07
N LYS A 290 26.07 1.21 20.24
CA LYS A 290 27.21 0.33 20.44
C LYS A 290 27.83 0.58 21.84
N SER A 291 28.27 -0.51 22.49
CA SER A 291 28.85 -0.49 23.84
C SER A 291 30.35 -0.22 23.85
#